data_AF-A0A835J8L8-F1
#
_entry.id   AF-A0A835J8L8-F1
#
_cell.length_a   1.000
_cell.length_b   1.000
_cell.length_c   1.000
_cell.angle_alpha   90.00
_cell.angle_beta   90.00
_cell.angle_gamma   90.00
#
_symmetry.space_group_name_H-M   'P 1'
#
loop_
_entity.id
_entity.type
_entity.pdbx_description
1 polymer ?
#
loop_
_entity_poly.entity_id
_entity_poly.type
_entity_poly.pdbx_seq_one_letter_code
_entity_poly.pdbx_strand_id
1 'polypeptide(L)'
;MPIYVNIDERPPEKVMQTAVVGINGSLTYRLNLDGFPGFGWAFTYFAEIEDLDPTESRKFRLVLPGNPDMSKAVVNIEENAPGKYRLYEPGYTNLSLPFVLSFRFGKTSDSSRGPLLNAMEINKYLEKNDGSLDGDVISGVILLYSTADWAQEGGDPCLPVPWSWVQCNSDARPRIIKLSLSSKNLSGSVPSGLMKLTGLVELWLDGNSLTGPIPDFTGCTALEIIHLENNRLTGELPSSLLNLPNLRELYVQNNMLSGTIPSGLNRKVTLNYSGNINLHEGARRGRHMGIVIGSSVGAAVLLITTIVSYLLMQKGKKRHPDQEQLRDSPPLQREISTMSDAPGEAAHCFTSFEIEDATKKFEKKIGSGGFGVVYYGKMKDGREIAVKVLTSNSYQGKREFSNEVN
;
A
#
# COMPACT_ATOMS: atom_id res chain seq x y z
N MET A 1 -10.62 14.83 49.14
CA MET A 1 -11.19 15.93 48.32
C MET A 1 -12.08 15.30 47.25
N PRO A 2 -13.10 15.99 46.69
CA PRO A 2 -13.86 15.43 45.57
C PRO A 2 -12.95 15.29 44.35
N ILE A 3 -12.91 14.10 43.76
CA ILE A 3 -12.01 13.76 42.65
C ILE A 3 -12.74 14.04 41.33
N TYR A 4 -12.15 14.88 40.48
CA TYR A 4 -12.71 15.22 39.17
C TYR A 4 -12.31 14.18 38.13
N VAL A 5 -13.19 13.22 37.90
CA VAL A 5 -13.01 12.01 37.06
C VAL A 5 -12.69 12.23 35.57
N ASN A 6 -12.60 13.47 35.08
CA ASN A 6 -12.39 13.79 33.66
C ASN A 6 -10.95 14.18 33.29
N ILE A 7 -9.99 14.18 34.24
CA ILE A 7 -8.65 14.75 34.00
C ILE A 7 -7.52 13.77 34.31
N ASP A 8 -7.63 12.99 35.38
CA ASP A 8 -6.54 12.15 35.91
C ASP A 8 -6.99 10.69 36.11
N GLU A 9 -6.88 9.87 35.06
CA GLU A 9 -6.78 8.42 35.23
C GLU A 9 -5.32 8.02 35.51
N ARG A 10 -5.08 7.35 36.64
CA ARG A 10 -4.01 6.33 36.75
C ARG A 10 -4.43 5.16 37.65
N PRO A 11 -4.20 3.91 37.23
CA PRO A 11 -4.15 2.79 38.15
C PRO A 11 -2.86 2.86 39.01
N PRO A 12 -2.88 2.36 40.25
CA PRO A 12 -1.68 2.31 41.09
C PRO A 12 -0.68 1.26 40.57
N GLU A 13 0.56 1.65 40.28
CA GLU A 13 1.58 0.73 39.74
C GLU A 13 2.30 -0.12 40.80
N LYS A 14 2.35 0.31 42.07
CA LYS A 14 3.06 -0.46 43.13
C LYS A 14 2.52 -0.16 44.53
N VAL A 15 1.64 -1.04 45.03
CA VAL A 15 1.26 -1.09 46.45
C VAL A 15 2.16 -2.10 47.16
N MET A 16 3.00 -1.65 48.11
CA MET A 16 3.68 -2.58 49.00
C MET A 16 2.70 -3.11 50.05
N GLN A 17 2.27 -4.36 49.90
CA GLN A 17 1.62 -5.11 50.98
C GLN A 17 2.67 -5.83 51.83
N THR A 18 2.92 -5.32 53.04
CA THR A 18 3.14 -6.13 54.26
C THR A 18 3.37 -5.19 55.44
N ALA A 19 2.64 -5.41 56.55
CA ALA A 19 2.96 -4.79 57.82
C ALA A 19 4.23 -5.42 58.40
N VAL A 20 5.31 -4.65 58.55
CA VAL A 20 6.57 -5.13 59.14
C VAL A 20 6.86 -4.36 60.43
N VAL A 21 7.06 -5.09 61.53
CA VAL A 21 7.49 -4.53 62.82
C VAL A 21 9.02 -4.57 62.91
N GLY A 22 9.65 -3.41 63.00
CA GLY A 22 11.10 -3.28 63.13
C GLY A 22 11.58 -3.51 64.57
N ILE A 23 11.53 -4.75 65.06
CA ILE A 23 11.90 -5.11 66.45
C ILE A 23 13.30 -4.56 66.82
N ASN A 24 14.25 -4.58 65.89
CA ASN A 24 15.63 -4.14 66.09
C ASN A 24 15.83 -2.61 65.96
N GLY A 25 14.79 -1.80 66.14
CA GLY A 25 14.85 -0.33 66.15
C GLY A 25 15.01 0.34 64.76
N SER A 26 15.06 -0.42 63.67
CA SER A 26 15.06 0.14 62.32
C SER A 26 14.38 -0.81 61.32
N LEU A 27 13.72 -0.23 60.32
CA LEU A 27 13.32 -0.91 59.08
C LEU A 27 14.08 -0.26 57.93
N THR A 28 14.79 -1.03 57.12
CA THR A 28 15.58 -0.53 55.99
C THR A 28 15.09 -1.17 54.71
N TYR A 29 14.85 -0.36 53.68
CA TYR A 29 14.34 -0.78 52.39
C TYR A 29 15.28 -0.35 51.27
N ARG A 30 15.37 -1.20 50.25
CA ARG A 30 16.04 -0.93 48.97
C ARG A 30 15.13 -1.43 47.87
N LEU A 31 14.43 -0.52 47.22
CA LEU A 31 13.44 -0.80 46.19
C LEU A 31 14.03 -0.54 44.81
N ASN A 32 13.93 -1.51 43.91
CA ASN A 32 14.10 -1.26 42.49
C ASN A 32 12.78 -0.69 41.96
N LEU A 33 12.87 0.50 41.37
CA LEU A 33 11.75 1.23 40.81
C LEU A 33 11.84 1.16 39.29
N ASP A 34 11.11 0.22 38.72
CA ASP A 34 11.00 0.04 37.26
C ASP A 34 10.36 1.28 36.63
N GLY A 35 10.84 1.69 35.45
CA GLY A 35 10.36 2.91 34.78
C GLY A 35 10.86 4.25 35.34
N PHE A 36 11.65 4.27 36.41
CA PHE A 36 12.35 5.47 36.93
C PHE A 36 13.71 5.68 36.23
N PRO A 37 14.47 6.79 36.43
CA PRO A 37 14.21 7.94 37.29
C PRO A 37 13.02 8.79 36.85
N GLY A 38 12.58 9.66 37.74
CA GLY A 38 11.54 10.64 37.45
C GLY A 38 11.08 11.37 38.69
N PHE A 39 10.28 12.41 38.49
CA PHE A 39 9.50 13.02 39.56
C PHE A 39 8.24 12.19 39.81
N GLY A 40 7.77 12.20 41.04
CA GLY A 40 6.59 11.45 41.43
C GLY A 40 6.03 11.90 42.77
N TRP A 41 5.21 11.05 43.36
CA TRP A 41 4.79 11.19 44.75
C TRP A 41 4.89 9.85 45.48
N ALA A 42 5.12 9.92 46.78
CA ALA A 42 5.18 8.74 47.64
C ALA A 42 4.36 8.97 48.91
N PHE A 43 3.50 8.02 49.24
CA PHE A 43 2.72 7.96 50.47
C PHE A 43 3.16 6.78 51.32
N THR A 44 3.20 6.97 52.63
CA THR A 44 3.49 5.92 53.61
C THR A 44 2.33 5.80 54.56
N TYR A 45 1.89 4.58 54.82
CA TYR A 45 0.67 4.28 55.56
C TYR A 45 1.04 3.67 56.91
N PHE A 46 0.58 4.32 57.97
CA PHE A 46 0.85 3.96 59.35
C PHE A 46 -0.47 3.80 60.11
N ALA A 47 -0.67 2.66 60.74
CA ALA A 47 -1.79 2.42 61.64
C ALA A 47 -1.33 1.51 62.76
N GLU A 48 -1.57 1.90 64.01
CA GLU A 48 -1.15 1.09 65.16
C GLU A 48 -2.03 -0.15 65.27
N ILE A 49 -1.37 -1.29 65.46
CA ILE A 49 -1.97 -2.64 65.50
C ILE A 49 -1.73 -3.35 66.84
N GLU A 50 -0.71 -2.91 67.59
CA GLU A 50 -0.42 -3.38 68.95
C GLU A 50 -1.16 -2.49 69.98
N ASP A 51 -1.65 -3.09 71.07
CA ASP A 51 -2.19 -2.30 72.18
C ASP A 51 -1.02 -1.85 73.07
N LEU A 52 -0.60 -0.59 72.94
CA LEU A 52 0.51 -0.01 73.69
C LEU A 52 0.06 0.37 75.11
N ASP A 53 0.94 0.12 76.09
CA ASP A 53 0.79 0.65 77.45
C ASP A 53 1.01 2.18 77.46
N PRO A 54 0.38 2.98 78.36
CA PRO A 54 0.61 4.43 78.43
C PRO A 54 2.06 4.88 78.67
N THR A 55 2.96 3.98 79.08
CA THR A 55 4.41 4.23 79.17
C THR A 55 5.17 3.89 77.89
N GLU A 56 4.53 3.23 76.93
CA GLU A 56 5.09 2.88 75.64
C GLU A 56 4.79 3.94 74.57
N SER A 57 5.63 4.01 73.55
CA SER A 57 5.42 4.87 72.40
C SER A 57 6.15 4.34 71.18
N ARG A 58 5.59 4.63 70.00
CA ARG A 58 6.20 4.29 68.70
C ARG A 58 6.56 5.54 67.92
N LYS A 59 7.77 6.04 68.18
CA LYS A 59 8.35 7.23 67.54
C LYS A 59 9.54 6.86 66.67
N PHE A 60 9.53 7.33 65.43
CA PHE A 60 10.58 7.03 64.46
C PHE A 60 10.68 8.15 63.41
N ARG A 61 11.84 8.29 62.79
CA ARG A 61 12.04 9.20 61.65
C ARG A 61 12.19 8.41 60.35
N LEU A 62 11.67 8.95 59.26
CA LEU A 62 12.14 8.60 57.93
C LEU A 62 13.59 9.10 57.76
N VAL A 63 14.44 8.32 57.11
CA VAL A 63 15.77 8.74 56.66
C VAL A 63 15.88 8.39 55.18
N LEU A 64 15.86 9.45 54.36
CA LEU A 64 16.02 9.38 52.92
C LEU A 64 17.35 10.05 52.54
N PRO A 65 18.37 9.29 52.09
CA PRO A 65 19.64 9.84 51.65
C PRO A 65 19.47 10.95 50.60
N GLY A 66 20.28 12.00 50.70
CA GLY A 66 20.18 13.19 49.82
C GLY A 66 19.01 14.14 50.12
N ASN A 67 18.04 13.75 50.95
CA ASN A 67 16.85 14.55 51.27
C ASN A 67 16.77 14.85 52.78
N PRO A 68 17.57 15.82 53.28
CA PRO A 68 17.68 16.09 54.71
C PRO A 68 16.39 16.65 55.31
N ASP A 69 15.60 17.42 54.56
CA ASP A 69 14.39 18.06 55.07
C ASP A 69 13.25 17.07 55.31
N MET A 70 13.01 16.16 54.36
CA MET A 70 12.11 15.01 54.55
C MET A 70 12.56 14.13 55.72
N SER A 71 13.88 13.98 55.90
CA SER A 71 14.46 13.15 56.95
C SER A 71 14.31 13.75 58.36
N LYS A 72 13.87 15.01 58.52
CA LYS A 72 13.68 15.65 59.85
C LYS A 72 12.37 15.27 60.53
N ALA A 73 11.35 14.84 59.78
CA ALA A 73 10.05 14.51 60.34
C ALA A 73 10.12 13.29 61.27
N VAL A 74 9.63 13.46 62.50
CA VAL A 74 9.37 12.36 63.44
C VAL A 74 7.91 11.98 63.31
N VAL A 75 7.66 10.70 63.04
CA VAL A 75 6.35 10.08 63.05
C VAL A 75 6.10 9.52 64.45
N ASN A 76 5.01 9.97 65.09
CA ASN A 76 4.38 9.27 66.21
C ASN A 76 2.99 8.84 65.74
N ILE A 77 2.74 7.54 65.63
CA ILE A 77 1.47 7.02 65.08
C ILE A 77 0.29 7.43 65.98
N GLU A 78 0.45 7.32 67.30
CA GLU A 78 -0.64 7.55 68.27
C GLU A 78 -1.02 9.03 68.39
N GLU A 79 -0.05 9.94 68.33
CA GLU A 79 -0.32 11.40 68.31
C GLU A 79 -1.02 11.84 67.02
N ASN A 80 -0.66 11.24 65.87
CA ASN A 80 -1.20 11.65 64.56
C ASN A 80 -2.51 10.92 64.19
N ALA A 81 -2.73 9.72 64.71
CA ALA A 81 -3.91 8.89 64.47
C ALA A 81 -4.34 8.17 65.78
N PRO A 82 -4.92 8.89 66.75
CA PRO A 82 -5.19 8.34 68.08
C PRO A 82 -6.27 7.25 68.05
N GLY A 83 -5.91 6.04 68.48
CA GLY A 83 -6.80 4.88 68.57
C GLY A 83 -6.49 3.78 67.54
N LYS A 84 -6.85 2.54 67.89
CA LYS A 84 -6.52 1.34 67.11
C LYS A 84 -7.08 1.38 65.68
N TYR A 85 -6.29 0.90 64.73
CA TYR A 85 -6.64 0.85 63.29
C TYR A 85 -6.94 2.21 62.64
N ARG A 86 -6.62 3.34 63.28
CA ARG A 86 -6.68 4.64 62.61
C ARG A 86 -5.46 4.85 61.72
N LEU A 87 -5.70 5.39 60.54
CA LEU A 87 -4.71 5.57 59.50
C LEU A 87 -4.08 6.96 59.58
N TYR A 88 -2.75 7.00 59.60
CA TYR A 88 -1.93 8.16 59.35
C TYR A 88 -1.22 8.00 57.99
N GLU A 89 -1.37 9.00 57.12
CA GLU A 89 -0.89 8.99 55.73
C GLU A 89 0.01 10.22 55.45
N PRO A 90 1.25 10.25 55.96
CA PRO A 90 2.24 11.20 55.51
C PRO A 90 2.75 10.82 54.11
N GLY A 91 2.85 11.82 53.24
CA GLY A 91 3.40 11.66 51.91
C GLY A 91 3.96 12.96 51.36
N TYR A 92 4.66 12.83 50.22
CA TYR A 92 5.38 13.91 49.57
C TYR A 92 5.05 13.91 48.09
N THR A 93 4.48 15.00 47.61
CA THR A 93 4.31 15.28 46.18
C THR A 93 5.55 15.98 45.64
N ASN A 94 5.91 15.70 44.38
CA ASN A 94 7.13 16.18 43.73
C ASN A 94 8.46 15.66 44.36
N LEU A 95 8.54 14.35 44.59
CA LEU A 95 9.78 13.68 44.98
C LEU A 95 10.58 13.26 43.74
N SER A 96 11.88 13.55 43.71
CA SER A 96 12.81 12.97 42.74
C SER A 96 13.18 11.54 43.14
N LEU A 97 12.77 10.57 42.32
CA LEU A 97 12.87 9.14 42.59
C LEU A 97 13.92 8.49 41.66
N PRO A 98 14.94 7.81 42.20
CA PRO A 98 15.96 7.10 41.41
C PRO A 98 15.52 5.68 41.02
N PHE A 99 16.24 5.04 40.09
CA PHE A 99 16.10 3.60 39.77
C PHE A 99 16.13 2.69 41.02
N VAL A 100 16.95 3.03 42.01
CA VAL A 100 17.11 2.25 43.25
C VAL A 100 16.89 3.17 44.44
N LEU A 101 15.67 3.17 44.97
CA LEU A 101 15.30 3.96 46.14
C LEU A 101 15.72 3.23 47.41
N SER A 102 16.66 3.80 48.17
CA SER A 102 17.07 3.28 49.48
C SER A 102 16.66 4.26 50.57
N PHE A 103 15.98 3.76 51.61
CA PHE A 103 15.54 4.55 52.75
C PHE A 103 15.44 3.67 54.00
N ARG A 104 15.33 4.29 55.18
CA ARG A 104 15.03 3.57 56.42
C ARG A 104 14.10 4.35 57.32
N PHE A 105 13.29 3.65 58.09
CA PHE A 105 12.69 4.18 59.31
C PHE A 105 13.61 3.84 60.48
N GLY A 106 13.99 4.85 61.26
CA GLY A 106 14.83 4.68 62.45
C GLY A 106 14.09 5.12 63.71
N LYS A 107 14.02 4.24 64.70
CA LYS A 107 13.49 4.53 66.04
C LYS A 107 14.19 5.76 66.65
N THR A 108 13.44 6.65 67.29
CA THR A 108 14.02 7.77 68.06
C THR A 108 14.43 7.33 69.47
N SER A 109 15.31 8.10 70.12
CA SER A 109 15.82 7.79 71.47
C SER A 109 14.75 7.80 72.56
N ASP A 110 13.63 8.50 72.34
CA ASP A 110 12.49 8.62 73.26
C ASP A 110 11.35 7.62 72.97
N SER A 111 11.53 6.70 72.01
CA SER A 111 10.57 5.65 71.69
C SER A 111 10.81 4.39 72.53
N SER A 112 9.76 3.67 72.94
CA SER A 112 9.91 2.32 73.50
C SER A 112 9.89 1.25 72.39
N ARG A 113 8.98 1.38 71.42
CA ARG A 113 8.78 0.43 70.32
C ARG A 113 9.61 0.79 69.08
N GLY A 114 9.82 -0.20 68.21
CA GLY A 114 10.46 -0.02 66.90
C GLY A 114 9.48 0.50 65.84
N PRO A 115 9.98 1.02 64.70
CA PRO A 115 9.13 1.50 63.61
C PRO A 115 8.19 0.42 63.09
N LEU A 116 7.03 0.85 62.62
CA LEU A 116 5.99 0.06 61.95
C LEU A 116 5.71 0.74 60.62
N LEU A 117 5.61 -0.03 59.53
CA LEU A 117 5.13 0.42 58.23
C LEU A 117 4.03 -0.56 57.80
N ASN A 118 2.83 -0.08 57.47
CA ASN A 118 1.71 -0.92 57.07
C ASN A 118 1.67 -1.09 55.55
N ALA A 119 1.87 0.00 54.81
CA ALA A 119 2.03 0.01 53.36
C ALA A 119 2.85 1.23 52.89
N MET A 120 3.33 1.18 51.66
CA MET A 120 3.90 2.32 50.95
C MET A 120 3.43 2.29 49.50
N GLU A 121 3.09 3.47 48.98
CA GLU A 121 2.70 3.70 47.59
C GLU A 121 3.71 4.67 46.96
N ILE A 122 4.17 4.36 45.75
CA ILE A 122 5.09 5.19 44.97
C ILE A 122 4.54 5.31 43.56
N ASN A 123 4.33 6.54 43.09
CA ASN A 123 3.78 6.83 41.77
C ASN A 123 4.72 7.75 41.01
N LYS A 124 4.77 7.57 39.68
CA LYS A 124 5.53 8.44 38.78
C LYS A 124 4.61 9.47 38.12
N TYR A 125 5.11 10.69 37.91
CA TYR A 125 4.56 11.57 36.89
C TYR A 125 5.00 11.07 35.51
N LEU A 126 4.09 10.40 34.80
CA LEU A 126 4.19 10.23 33.35
C LEU A 126 3.62 11.49 32.68
N GLU A 127 4.28 11.97 31.64
CA GLU A 127 3.73 12.99 30.75
C GLU A 127 2.62 12.36 29.90
N LYS A 128 1.49 13.04 29.76
CA LYS A 128 0.41 12.54 28.89
C LYS A 128 0.81 12.80 27.44
N ASN A 129 1.02 11.72 26.69
CA ASN A 129 1.16 11.80 25.24
C ASN A 129 -0.25 11.67 24.62
N ASP A 130 -0.59 12.56 23.68
CA ASP A 130 -1.87 12.52 22.94
C ASP A 130 -1.90 11.42 21.86
N GLY A 131 -0.85 10.58 21.80
CA GLY A 131 -0.70 9.47 20.87
C GLY A 131 -0.39 9.94 19.44
N SER A 132 -0.15 8.99 18.56
CA SER A 132 -0.12 9.22 17.12
C SER A 132 -1.42 9.86 16.62
N LEU A 133 -1.37 10.47 15.45
CA LEU A 133 -2.55 11.05 14.80
C LEU A 133 -3.48 9.99 14.19
N ASP A 134 -2.99 8.76 14.04
CA ASP A 134 -3.65 7.67 13.31
C ASP A 134 -4.04 6.47 14.19
N GLY A 135 -3.78 6.53 15.50
CA GLY A 135 -4.04 5.46 16.47
C GLY A 135 -5.50 4.98 16.48
N ASP A 136 -6.47 5.89 16.56
CA ASP A 136 -7.90 5.57 16.51
C ASP A 136 -8.31 4.86 15.20
N VAL A 137 -7.69 5.27 14.08
CA VAL A 137 -7.98 4.70 12.75
C VAL A 137 -7.52 3.25 12.68
N ILE A 138 -6.32 2.97 13.18
CA ILE A 138 -5.73 1.63 13.15
C ILE A 138 -6.29 0.70 14.23
N SER A 139 -6.70 1.22 15.39
CA SER A 139 -7.45 0.46 16.39
C SER A 139 -8.70 -0.20 15.78
N GLY A 140 -9.44 0.54 14.96
CA GLY A 140 -10.59 0.00 14.22
C GLY A 140 -10.24 -1.10 13.19
N VAL A 141 -9.00 -1.14 12.67
CA VAL A 141 -8.52 -2.19 11.76
C VAL A 141 -8.12 -3.45 12.55
N ILE A 142 -7.44 -3.27 13.69
CA ILE A 142 -7.03 -4.37 14.58
C ILE A 142 -8.23 -5.14 15.13
N LEU A 143 -9.33 -4.47 15.45
CA LEU A 143 -10.55 -5.12 15.96
C LEU A 143 -11.12 -6.18 14.99
N LEU A 144 -10.85 -6.06 13.69
CA LEU A 144 -11.25 -7.06 12.67
C LEU A 144 -10.39 -8.33 12.69
N TYR A 145 -9.19 -8.25 13.29
CA TYR A 145 -8.18 -9.31 13.34
C TYR A 145 -7.70 -9.55 14.78
N SER A 146 -8.58 -9.34 15.77
CA SER A 146 -8.27 -9.33 17.21
C SER A 146 -7.74 -10.64 17.79
N THR A 147 -7.74 -11.74 17.02
CA THR A 147 -7.15 -13.04 17.37
C THR A 147 -5.80 -13.30 16.72
N ALA A 148 -5.29 -12.40 15.86
CA ALA A 148 -4.02 -12.58 15.17
C ALA A 148 -2.86 -12.02 15.99
N ASP A 149 -1.74 -12.74 16.03
CA ASP A 149 -0.56 -12.39 16.86
C ASP A 149 0.00 -11.01 16.52
N TRP A 150 0.06 -10.64 15.23
CA TRP A 150 0.56 -9.34 14.78
C TRP A 150 -0.33 -8.17 15.23
N ALA A 151 -1.58 -8.44 15.62
CA ALA A 151 -2.54 -7.44 16.08
C ALA A 151 -2.49 -7.23 17.61
N GLN A 152 -1.63 -7.96 18.33
CA GLN A 152 -1.53 -7.93 19.80
C GLN A 152 -0.48 -6.96 20.36
N GLU A 153 0.26 -6.21 19.53
CA GLU A 153 1.34 -5.33 20.02
C GLU A 153 0.84 -4.23 20.98
N GLY A 154 -0.39 -3.75 20.78
CA GLY A 154 -1.12 -2.91 21.74
C GLY A 154 -0.57 -1.49 21.91
N GLY A 155 -1.31 -0.66 22.64
CA GLY A 155 -0.93 0.75 22.84
C GLY A 155 -1.08 1.60 21.57
N ASP A 156 -0.16 2.54 21.37
CA ASP A 156 -0.13 3.42 20.20
C ASP A 156 0.73 2.83 19.07
N PRO A 157 0.30 2.90 17.78
CA PRO A 157 1.04 2.29 16.67
C PRO A 157 2.41 2.90 16.36
N CYS A 158 2.74 4.08 16.90
CA CYS A 158 3.98 4.79 16.65
C CYS A 158 4.84 5.00 17.92
N LEU A 159 4.25 4.91 19.11
CA LEU A 159 4.84 5.41 20.36
C LEU A 159 4.79 4.39 21.50
N PRO A 160 5.86 4.27 22.32
CA PRO A 160 7.14 4.99 22.22
C PRO A 160 8.06 4.46 21.10
N VAL A 161 7.73 3.29 20.55
CA VAL A 161 8.39 2.64 19.41
C VAL A 161 7.28 2.18 18.47
N PRO A 162 7.40 2.38 17.14
CA PRO A 162 6.40 1.88 16.21
C PRO A 162 6.26 0.35 16.25
N TRP A 163 5.05 -0.14 15.99
CA TRP A 163 4.80 -1.58 15.88
C TRP A 163 5.60 -2.22 14.74
N SER A 164 5.85 -3.53 14.84
CA SER A 164 6.74 -4.28 13.94
C SER A 164 6.37 -4.22 12.45
N TRP A 165 5.11 -3.87 12.12
CA TRP A 165 4.55 -3.75 10.78
C TRP A 165 4.13 -2.32 10.41
N VAL A 166 4.47 -1.32 11.23
CA VAL A 166 4.15 0.10 11.05
C VAL A 166 5.44 0.91 10.96
N GLN A 167 5.53 1.83 10.00
CA GLN A 167 6.52 2.89 10.03
C GLN A 167 5.81 4.24 10.20
N CYS A 168 6.32 5.07 11.10
CA CYS A 168 5.82 6.41 11.33
C CYS A 168 6.87 7.47 11.00
N ASN A 169 6.43 8.71 10.78
CA ASN A 169 7.33 9.85 10.62
C ASN A 169 7.90 10.31 11.99
N SER A 170 8.86 11.25 11.95
CA SER A 170 9.57 11.75 13.13
C SER A 170 8.95 13.03 13.73
N ASP A 171 7.67 13.31 13.45
CA ASP A 171 6.98 14.46 14.01
C ASP A 171 6.72 14.25 15.52
N ALA A 172 6.64 15.35 16.28
CA ALA A 172 6.35 15.30 17.72
C ALA A 172 5.02 14.59 18.05
N ARG A 173 4.06 14.64 17.12
CA ARG A 173 2.87 13.79 17.12
C ARG A 173 2.87 12.98 15.81
N PRO A 174 3.33 11.71 15.82
CA PRO A 174 3.65 10.99 14.59
C PRO A 174 2.42 10.56 13.80
N ARG A 175 2.64 10.37 12.49
CA ARG A 175 1.71 9.77 11.52
C ARG A 175 2.27 8.50 10.94
N ILE A 176 1.39 7.59 10.56
CA ILE A 176 1.73 6.35 9.85
C ILE A 176 2.04 6.69 8.39
N ILE A 177 3.25 6.34 7.96
CA ILE A 177 3.73 6.53 6.57
C ILE A 177 3.84 5.21 5.80
N LYS A 178 3.98 4.07 6.48
CA LYS A 178 4.00 2.75 5.84
C LYS A 178 3.28 1.70 6.68
N LEU A 179 2.53 0.84 6.00
CA LEU A 179 1.91 -0.35 6.57
C LEU A 179 2.42 -1.60 5.86
N SER A 180 2.96 -2.55 6.63
CA SER A 180 3.65 -3.76 6.16
C SER A 180 2.89 -5.04 6.58
N LEU A 181 1.72 -5.26 5.98
CA LEU A 181 0.80 -6.35 6.31
C LEU A 181 0.81 -7.51 5.29
N SER A 182 1.89 -7.62 4.51
CA SER A 182 2.15 -8.72 3.58
C SER A 182 2.15 -10.09 4.28
N SER A 183 1.51 -11.08 3.66
CA SER A 183 1.52 -12.49 4.12
C SER A 183 1.09 -12.69 5.58
N LYS A 184 0.17 -11.87 6.09
CA LYS A 184 -0.41 -11.95 7.45
C LYS A 184 -1.69 -12.80 7.54
N ASN A 185 -1.99 -13.58 6.49
CA ASN A 185 -3.21 -14.38 6.34
C ASN A 185 -4.52 -13.56 6.52
N LEU A 186 -4.50 -12.29 6.09
CA LEU A 186 -5.68 -11.42 6.18
C LEU A 186 -6.80 -11.94 5.27
N SER A 187 -8.03 -11.80 5.73
CA SER A 187 -9.23 -12.20 4.98
C SER A 187 -10.34 -11.15 5.14
N GLY A 188 -11.41 -11.29 4.37
CA GLY A 188 -12.46 -10.27 4.23
C GLY A 188 -12.04 -9.15 3.28
N SER A 189 -12.78 -8.04 3.27
CA SER A 189 -12.48 -6.87 2.43
C SER A 189 -11.41 -5.97 3.04
N VAL A 190 -10.66 -5.25 2.18
CA VAL A 190 -9.73 -4.21 2.62
C VAL A 190 -10.48 -3.19 3.51
N PRO A 191 -10.09 -2.98 4.78
CA PRO A 191 -10.84 -2.12 5.68
C PRO A 191 -10.84 -0.65 5.23
N SER A 192 -12.03 -0.06 5.04
CA SER A 192 -12.18 1.33 4.60
C SER A 192 -11.61 2.36 5.59
N GLY A 193 -11.40 1.98 6.85
CA GLY A 193 -10.68 2.80 7.83
C GLY A 193 -9.28 3.19 7.36
N LEU A 194 -8.56 2.31 6.65
CA LEU A 194 -7.23 2.58 6.11
C LEU A 194 -7.23 3.79 5.15
N MET A 195 -8.36 4.11 4.50
CA MET A 195 -8.47 5.23 3.56
C MET A 195 -8.45 6.61 4.25
N LYS A 196 -8.46 6.64 5.59
CA LYS A 196 -8.36 7.86 6.41
C LYS A 196 -6.91 8.24 6.74
N LEU A 197 -5.95 7.38 6.41
CA LEU A 197 -4.53 7.58 6.71
C LEU A 197 -3.90 8.57 5.72
N THR A 198 -4.11 9.85 5.97
CA THR A 198 -3.68 10.94 5.06
C THR A 198 -2.16 11.00 4.85
N GLY A 199 -1.38 10.55 5.83
CA GLY A 199 0.08 10.47 5.78
C GLY A 199 0.65 9.21 5.13
N LEU A 200 -0.18 8.23 4.74
CA LEU A 200 0.28 6.94 4.23
C LEU A 200 0.91 7.07 2.84
N VAL A 201 2.19 6.69 2.74
CA VAL A 201 3.03 6.70 1.53
C VAL A 201 3.09 5.31 0.89
N GLU A 202 3.20 4.26 1.70
CA GLU A 202 3.34 2.88 1.24
C GLU A 202 2.31 1.95 1.90
N LEU A 203 1.57 1.19 1.10
CA LEU A 203 0.62 0.18 1.59
C LEU A 203 0.95 -1.21 1.04
N TRP A 204 1.29 -2.13 1.94
CA TRP A 204 1.62 -3.51 1.60
C TRP A 204 0.60 -4.48 2.20
N LEU A 205 -0.19 -5.11 1.33
CA LEU A 205 -1.28 -6.05 1.65
C LEU A 205 -1.19 -7.34 0.82
N ASP A 206 -0.08 -7.57 0.13
CA ASP A 206 0.16 -8.70 -0.76
C ASP A 206 0.21 -10.07 -0.05
N GLY A 207 -0.05 -11.14 -0.79
CA GLY A 207 0.09 -12.52 -0.28
C GLY A 207 -0.92 -12.89 0.81
N ASN A 208 -2.09 -12.26 0.80
CA ASN A 208 -3.17 -12.49 1.75
C ASN A 208 -4.38 -13.20 1.07
N SER A 209 -5.48 -13.35 1.78
CA SER A 209 -6.77 -13.87 1.28
C SER A 209 -7.85 -12.78 1.25
N LEU A 210 -7.47 -11.52 0.98
CA LEU A 210 -8.40 -10.40 0.91
C LEU A 210 -9.34 -10.52 -0.30
N THR A 211 -10.61 -10.16 -0.12
CA THR A 211 -11.70 -10.34 -1.09
C THR A 211 -12.46 -9.03 -1.35
N GLY A 212 -13.33 -9.02 -2.36
CA GLY A 212 -14.14 -7.85 -2.68
C GLY A 212 -13.37 -6.77 -3.46
N PRO A 213 -13.97 -5.59 -3.64
CA PRO A 213 -13.41 -4.53 -4.46
C PRO A 213 -12.20 -3.85 -3.82
N ILE A 214 -11.32 -3.32 -4.68
CA ILE A 214 -10.30 -2.36 -4.28
C ILE A 214 -11.01 -1.08 -3.79
N PRO A 215 -10.69 -0.57 -2.58
CA PRO A 215 -11.34 0.61 -2.02
C PRO A 215 -10.90 1.90 -2.73
N ASP A 216 -11.64 2.99 -2.48
CA ASP A 216 -11.21 4.31 -2.94
C ASP A 216 -10.13 4.90 -2.01
N PHE A 217 -8.90 4.96 -2.51
CA PHE A 217 -7.74 5.48 -1.80
C PHE A 217 -7.66 7.02 -1.76
N THR A 218 -8.60 7.78 -2.32
CA THR A 218 -8.50 9.25 -2.46
C THR A 218 -8.22 10.02 -1.16
N GLY A 219 -8.54 9.47 0.01
CA GLY A 219 -8.18 10.05 1.31
C GLY A 219 -6.69 9.90 1.70
N CYS A 220 -5.97 8.91 1.14
CA CYS A 220 -4.54 8.71 1.32
C CYS A 220 -3.76 9.56 0.30
N THR A 221 -3.76 10.88 0.49
CA THR A 221 -3.19 11.83 -0.49
C THR A 221 -1.67 11.73 -0.65
N ALA A 222 -0.96 11.19 0.33
CA ALA A 222 0.48 10.93 0.29
C ALA A 222 0.88 9.63 -0.43
N LEU A 223 -0.07 8.79 -0.84
CA LEU A 223 0.18 7.41 -1.28
C LEU A 223 0.96 7.34 -2.60
N GLU A 224 2.12 6.68 -2.57
CA GLU A 224 3.04 6.50 -3.70
C GLU A 224 3.07 5.06 -4.23
N ILE A 225 2.99 4.06 -3.33
CA ILE A 225 3.17 2.63 -3.64
C ILE A 225 2.04 1.80 -3.00
N ILE A 226 1.43 0.92 -3.81
CA ILE A 226 0.37 0.02 -3.38
C ILE A 226 0.67 -1.42 -3.84
N HIS A 227 0.83 -2.34 -2.88
CA HIS A 227 0.94 -3.79 -3.11
C HIS A 227 -0.36 -4.49 -2.65
N LEU A 228 -1.07 -5.09 -3.62
CA LEU A 228 -2.33 -5.82 -3.45
C LEU A 228 -2.30 -7.19 -4.15
N GLU A 229 -1.15 -7.59 -4.70
CA GLU A 229 -0.98 -8.82 -5.47
C GLU A 229 -1.17 -10.09 -4.64
N ASN A 230 -1.38 -11.22 -5.33
CA ASN A 230 -1.54 -12.54 -4.72
C ASN A 230 -2.64 -12.55 -3.64
N ASN A 231 -3.83 -12.04 -4.00
CA ASN A 231 -5.02 -11.96 -3.16
C ASN A 231 -6.23 -12.51 -3.92
N ARG A 232 -7.45 -12.30 -3.38
CA ARG A 232 -8.72 -12.73 -3.97
C ARG A 232 -9.65 -11.54 -4.27
N LEU A 233 -9.07 -10.37 -4.57
CA LEU A 233 -9.82 -9.14 -4.86
C LEU A 233 -10.60 -9.27 -6.16
N THR A 234 -11.78 -8.66 -6.22
CA THR A 234 -12.75 -8.76 -7.33
C THR A 234 -13.18 -7.37 -7.81
N GLY A 235 -13.93 -7.32 -8.92
CA GLY A 235 -14.44 -6.06 -9.47
C GLY A 235 -13.42 -5.29 -10.32
N GLU A 236 -13.71 -4.02 -10.59
CA GLU A 236 -12.91 -3.19 -11.50
C GLU A 236 -11.81 -2.41 -10.77
N LEU A 237 -10.79 -1.96 -11.51
CA LEU A 237 -9.82 -0.98 -11.02
C LEU A 237 -10.49 0.39 -10.87
N PRO A 238 -10.54 0.99 -9.66
CA PRO A 238 -11.18 2.28 -9.47
C PRO A 238 -10.54 3.38 -10.32
N SER A 239 -11.36 4.13 -11.06
CA SER A 239 -10.88 5.30 -11.83
C SER A 239 -10.30 6.40 -10.94
N SER A 240 -10.67 6.44 -9.66
CA SER A 240 -10.15 7.35 -8.65
C SER A 240 -8.65 7.19 -8.36
N LEU A 241 -8.03 6.05 -8.72
CA LEU A 241 -6.57 5.87 -8.71
C LEU A 241 -5.84 6.93 -9.55
N LEU A 242 -6.49 7.47 -10.59
CA LEU A 242 -5.95 8.57 -11.40
C LEU A 242 -5.88 9.91 -10.63
N ASN A 243 -6.68 10.08 -9.58
CA ASN A 243 -6.77 11.31 -8.79
C ASN A 243 -5.71 11.40 -7.69
N LEU A 244 -5.08 10.27 -7.31
CA LEU A 244 -4.00 10.26 -6.33
C LEU A 244 -2.78 11.04 -6.86
N PRO A 245 -2.35 12.15 -6.25
CA PRO A 245 -1.35 13.03 -6.85
C PRO A 245 0.03 12.36 -6.95
N ASN A 246 0.39 11.52 -5.97
CA ASN A 246 1.73 10.97 -5.81
C ASN A 246 1.87 9.49 -6.22
N LEU A 247 0.78 8.80 -6.57
CA LEU A 247 0.81 7.37 -6.91
C LEU A 247 1.73 7.10 -8.12
N ARG A 248 2.72 6.24 -7.92
CA ARG A 248 3.74 5.83 -8.90
C ARG A 248 3.72 4.34 -9.20
N GLU A 249 3.41 3.51 -8.21
CA GLU A 249 3.47 2.04 -8.34
C GLU A 249 2.20 1.37 -7.81
N LEU A 250 1.66 0.44 -8.61
CA LEU A 250 0.45 -0.32 -8.27
C LEU A 250 0.62 -1.77 -8.73
N TYR A 251 0.69 -2.68 -7.77
CA TYR A 251 0.82 -4.11 -7.99
C TYR A 251 -0.50 -4.79 -7.61
N VAL A 252 -1.18 -5.36 -8.60
CA VAL A 252 -2.49 -6.02 -8.44
C VAL A 252 -2.52 -7.40 -9.10
N GLN A 253 -1.37 -7.92 -9.53
CA GLN A 253 -1.26 -9.21 -10.20
C GLN A 253 -1.79 -10.37 -9.35
N ASN A 254 -2.24 -11.44 -10.00
CA ASN A 254 -2.78 -12.64 -9.34
C ASN A 254 -3.95 -12.32 -8.37
N ASN A 255 -4.98 -11.67 -8.91
CA ASN A 255 -6.28 -11.44 -8.27
C ASN A 255 -7.42 -11.89 -9.23
N MET A 256 -8.67 -11.61 -8.87
CA MET A 256 -9.87 -11.89 -9.68
C MET A 256 -10.51 -10.59 -10.20
N LEU A 257 -9.70 -9.57 -10.51
CA LEU A 257 -10.17 -8.30 -11.05
C LEU A 257 -10.68 -8.47 -12.49
N SER A 258 -11.59 -7.59 -12.88
CA SER A 258 -12.29 -7.62 -14.17
C SER A 258 -12.48 -6.23 -14.77
N GLY A 259 -13.02 -6.16 -15.98
CA GLY A 259 -13.37 -4.90 -16.64
C GLY A 259 -12.20 -4.28 -17.39
N THR A 260 -12.30 -2.98 -17.65
CA THR A 260 -11.29 -2.24 -18.43
C THR A 260 -10.37 -1.42 -17.54
N ILE A 261 -9.06 -1.45 -17.82
CA ILE A 261 -8.08 -0.61 -17.13
C ILE A 261 -8.40 0.88 -17.41
N PRO A 262 -8.51 1.75 -16.38
CA PRO A 262 -8.80 3.16 -16.55
C PRO A 262 -7.83 3.86 -17.52
N SER A 263 -8.39 4.61 -18.47
CA SER A 263 -7.61 5.24 -19.54
C SER A 263 -6.58 6.23 -18.98
N GLY A 264 -5.30 5.93 -19.22
CA GLY A 264 -4.17 6.74 -18.75
C GLY A 264 -3.46 6.19 -17.51
N LEU A 265 -4.02 5.19 -16.81
CA LEU A 265 -3.41 4.65 -15.58
C LEU A 265 -2.01 4.07 -15.87
N ASN A 266 -1.89 3.21 -16.89
CA ASN A 266 -0.63 2.62 -17.37
C ASN A 266 0.40 3.63 -17.94
N ARG A 267 0.06 4.92 -18.01
CA ARG A 267 1.00 6.00 -18.40
C ARG A 267 1.46 6.84 -17.22
N LYS A 268 0.68 6.87 -16.14
CA LYS A 268 0.96 7.65 -14.93
C LYS A 268 1.64 6.77 -13.86
N VAL A 269 1.24 5.50 -13.80
CA VAL A 269 1.58 4.54 -12.74
C VAL A 269 2.20 3.31 -13.39
N THR A 270 3.27 2.79 -12.79
CA THR A 270 3.80 1.45 -13.04
C THR A 270 2.78 0.43 -12.56
N LEU A 271 1.95 -0.08 -13.47
CA LEU A 271 0.91 -1.07 -13.17
C LEU A 271 1.36 -2.48 -13.55
N ASN A 272 1.37 -3.40 -12.60
CA ASN A 272 1.37 -4.84 -12.88
C ASN A 272 -0.01 -5.44 -12.58
N TYR A 273 -0.67 -5.95 -13.61
CA TYR A 273 -2.03 -6.51 -13.53
C TYR A 273 -2.14 -7.96 -14.04
N SER A 274 -1.01 -8.61 -14.30
CA SER A 274 -0.95 -9.99 -14.82
C SER A 274 -1.73 -11.00 -13.94
N GLY A 275 -2.19 -12.11 -14.53
CA GLY A 275 -2.96 -13.13 -13.81
C GLY A 275 -4.44 -12.78 -13.55
N ASN A 276 -4.87 -11.52 -13.70
CA ASN A 276 -6.28 -11.14 -13.66
C ASN A 276 -6.96 -11.45 -15.01
N ILE A 277 -7.55 -12.64 -15.15
CA ILE A 277 -8.03 -13.20 -16.43
C ILE A 277 -9.03 -12.29 -17.16
N ASN A 278 -9.86 -11.54 -16.43
CA ASN A 278 -10.94 -10.70 -16.98
C ASN A 278 -10.58 -9.20 -17.08
N LEU A 279 -9.40 -8.78 -16.64
CA LEU A 279 -8.95 -7.38 -16.63
C LEU A 279 -8.11 -7.09 -17.88
N HIS A 280 -8.51 -6.09 -18.66
CA HIS A 280 -7.92 -5.83 -19.98
C HIS A 280 -7.79 -4.34 -20.30
N GLU A 281 -6.86 -3.96 -21.19
CA GLU A 281 -6.80 -2.59 -21.70
C GLU A 281 -8.03 -2.30 -22.58
N GLY A 282 -8.65 -1.13 -22.37
CA GLY A 282 -9.75 -0.67 -23.23
C GLY A 282 -9.31 -0.47 -24.68
N ALA A 283 -10.11 -0.95 -25.63
CA ALA A 283 -9.79 -0.86 -27.06
C ALA A 283 -9.58 0.61 -27.51
N ARG A 284 -8.45 0.89 -28.16
CA ARG A 284 -8.07 2.24 -28.65
C ARG A 284 -8.97 2.74 -29.79
N ARG A 285 -10.20 3.17 -29.44
CA ARG A 285 -11.27 3.60 -30.36
C ARG A 285 -10.88 4.75 -31.30
N GLY A 286 -9.87 5.55 -30.93
CA GLY A 286 -9.43 6.73 -31.69
C GLY A 286 -8.77 6.46 -33.05
N ARG A 287 -8.15 5.28 -33.27
CA ARG A 287 -7.37 5.04 -34.51
C ARG A 287 -8.26 4.75 -35.73
N HIS A 288 -9.44 4.14 -35.52
CA HIS A 288 -10.39 3.85 -36.60
C HIS A 288 -11.09 5.12 -37.11
N MET A 289 -11.40 6.07 -36.22
CA MET A 289 -12.12 7.29 -36.58
C MET A 289 -11.27 8.24 -37.44
N GLY A 290 -9.98 8.38 -37.14
CA GLY A 290 -9.04 9.15 -37.98
C GLY A 290 -8.87 8.58 -39.39
N ILE A 291 -8.84 7.25 -39.54
CA ILE A 291 -8.76 6.57 -40.85
C ILE A 291 -10.05 6.81 -41.64
N VAL A 292 -11.23 6.61 -41.03
CA VAL A 292 -12.53 6.81 -41.71
C VAL A 292 -12.70 8.26 -42.18
N ILE A 293 -12.35 9.25 -41.35
CA ILE A 293 -12.41 10.67 -41.72
C ILE A 293 -11.40 10.97 -42.85
N GLY A 294 -10.15 10.50 -42.74
CA GLY A 294 -9.12 10.71 -43.77
C GLY A 294 -9.50 10.12 -45.14
N SER A 295 -10.01 8.88 -45.16
CA SER A 295 -10.49 8.24 -46.39
C SER A 295 -11.67 8.98 -47.01
N SER A 296 -12.60 9.48 -46.19
CA SER A 296 -13.77 10.23 -46.64
C SER A 296 -13.39 11.56 -47.31
N VAL A 297 -12.48 12.31 -46.67
CA VAL A 297 -11.96 13.58 -47.20
C VAL A 297 -11.15 13.35 -48.49
N GLY A 298 -10.30 12.33 -48.53
CA GLY A 298 -9.54 11.97 -49.74
C GLY A 298 -10.44 11.63 -50.93
N ALA A 299 -11.50 10.83 -50.71
CA ALA A 299 -12.48 10.51 -51.74
C ALA A 299 -13.24 11.75 -52.25
N ALA A 300 -13.63 12.65 -51.34
CA ALA A 300 -14.32 13.90 -51.71
C ALA A 300 -13.43 14.83 -52.56
N VAL A 301 -12.15 14.99 -52.19
CA VAL A 301 -11.18 15.78 -52.98
C VAL A 301 -10.99 15.17 -54.37
N LEU A 302 -10.83 13.85 -54.47
CA LEU A 302 -10.70 13.18 -55.78
C LEU A 302 -11.93 13.40 -56.66
N LEU A 303 -13.15 13.25 -56.12
CA LEU A 303 -14.39 13.52 -56.85
C LEU A 303 -14.48 14.98 -57.32
N ILE A 304 -14.09 15.95 -56.49
CA ILE A 304 -14.07 17.37 -56.89
C ILE A 304 -13.07 17.59 -58.03
N THR A 305 -11.87 17.00 -57.97
CA THR A 305 -10.86 17.16 -59.04
C THR A 305 -11.32 16.55 -60.37
N THR A 306 -11.99 15.40 -60.37
CA THR A 306 -12.51 14.78 -61.60
C THR A 306 -13.66 15.59 -62.21
N ILE A 307 -14.57 16.12 -61.38
CA ILE A 307 -15.66 17.00 -61.82
C ILE A 307 -15.09 18.30 -62.43
N VAL A 308 -14.11 18.94 -61.79
CA VAL A 308 -13.46 20.15 -62.32
C VAL A 308 -12.74 19.86 -63.63
N SER A 309 -12.00 18.75 -63.73
CA SER A 309 -11.33 18.33 -64.97
C SER A 309 -12.31 18.09 -66.13
N TYR A 310 -13.44 17.42 -65.84
CA TYR A 310 -14.52 17.20 -66.81
C TYR A 310 -15.14 18.52 -67.32
N LEU A 311 -15.42 19.47 -66.42
CA LEU A 311 -15.96 20.79 -66.78
C LEU A 311 -14.97 21.63 -67.59
N LEU A 312 -13.65 21.50 -67.35
CA LEU A 312 -12.62 22.14 -68.16
C LEU A 312 -12.55 21.52 -69.57
N MET A 313 -12.62 20.20 -69.69
CA MET A 313 -12.67 19.53 -71.01
C MET A 313 -13.92 19.90 -71.82
N GLN A 314 -15.08 20.08 -71.18
CA GLN A 314 -16.29 20.56 -71.86
C GLN A 314 -16.17 22.00 -72.38
N LYS A 315 -15.39 22.88 -71.71
CA LYS A 315 -15.15 24.26 -72.18
C LYS A 315 -14.16 24.35 -73.34
N GLY A 316 -13.35 23.33 -73.60
CA GLY A 316 -12.31 23.33 -74.64
C GLY A 316 -12.79 23.19 -76.09
N LYS A 317 -14.09 22.94 -76.33
CA LYS A 317 -14.58 22.51 -77.66
C LYS A 317 -15.37 23.59 -78.42
N LYS A 318 -14.67 24.51 -79.10
CA LYS A 318 -15.26 25.37 -80.16
C LYS A 318 -14.21 25.95 -81.15
N ARG A 319 -14.45 25.70 -82.45
CA ARG A 319 -13.92 26.32 -83.70
C ARG A 319 -12.63 25.78 -84.38
N HIS A 320 -12.82 24.85 -85.33
CA HIS A 320 -12.72 24.99 -86.82
C HIS A 320 -11.37 25.34 -87.55
N PRO A 321 -11.19 25.04 -88.87
CA PRO A 321 -10.27 23.95 -89.29
C PRO A 321 -9.34 24.27 -90.52
N ASP A 322 -8.95 23.21 -91.26
CA ASP A 322 -8.28 23.09 -92.58
C ASP A 322 -6.73 23.15 -92.60
N GLN A 323 -5.96 22.49 -93.47
CA GLN A 323 -5.98 21.27 -94.33
C GLN A 323 -4.52 21.24 -94.92
N GLU A 324 -3.78 20.14 -95.07
CA GLU A 324 -3.75 19.25 -96.24
C GLU A 324 -2.71 18.11 -96.12
N GLN A 325 -3.03 16.94 -96.71
CA GLN A 325 -2.17 15.90 -97.34
C GLN A 325 -1.03 15.24 -96.49
N LEU A 326 -0.70 13.94 -96.62
CA LEU A 326 -0.67 13.08 -97.82
C LEU A 326 -0.65 11.56 -97.48
N ARG A 327 -1.21 10.72 -98.38
CA ARG A 327 -1.06 9.24 -98.59
C ARG A 327 -1.92 8.23 -97.79
N ASP A 328 -2.96 7.77 -98.49
CA ASP A 328 -3.70 6.50 -98.36
C ASP A 328 -2.87 5.27 -98.84
N SER A 329 -3.01 4.00 -98.41
CA SER A 329 -4.15 3.08 -98.09
C SER A 329 -4.54 2.14 -99.26
N PRO A 330 -5.43 1.14 -99.07
CA PRO A 330 -5.49 0.12 -98.02
C PRO A 330 -5.16 -1.26 -98.68
N PRO A 331 -6.02 -2.31 -98.88
CA PRO A 331 -7.25 -2.80 -98.23
C PRO A 331 -6.94 -3.63 -96.94
N LEU A 332 -7.79 -4.52 -96.39
CA LEU A 332 -9.18 -4.44 -95.90
C LEU A 332 -9.77 -5.86 -95.77
N GLN A 333 -10.20 -6.26 -94.56
CA GLN A 333 -11.38 -7.08 -94.17
C GLN A 333 -11.09 -7.79 -92.83
N ARG A 334 -12.03 -7.96 -91.88
CA ARG A 334 -13.48 -7.66 -91.82
C ARG A 334 -13.89 -7.48 -90.34
N GLU A 335 -15.02 -6.82 -90.07
CA GLU A 335 -15.68 -6.91 -88.76
C GLU A 335 -16.18 -8.34 -88.48
N ILE A 336 -16.28 -8.73 -87.20
CA ILE A 336 -17.54 -9.08 -86.50
C ILE A 336 -17.26 -9.34 -85.01
N SER A 337 -18.31 -9.29 -84.20
CA SER A 337 -18.39 -9.34 -82.74
C SER A 337 -17.88 -10.61 -82.04
N THR A 338 -18.00 -10.57 -80.70
CA THR A 338 -18.38 -11.64 -79.74
C THR A 338 -17.31 -12.01 -78.70
N MET A 339 -17.77 -12.40 -77.50
CA MET A 339 -16.98 -12.64 -76.29
C MET A 339 -16.23 -13.99 -76.31
N SER A 340 -15.07 -14.06 -75.65
CA SER A 340 -14.66 -15.18 -74.78
C SER A 340 -13.28 -14.95 -74.11
N ASP A 341 -13.28 -15.11 -72.79
CA ASP A 341 -12.41 -15.97 -71.98
C ASP A 341 -10.88 -15.90 -72.06
N ALA A 342 -10.31 -15.32 -71.01
CA ALA A 342 -9.01 -15.73 -70.44
C ALA A 342 -9.21 -16.00 -68.94
N PRO A 343 -8.87 -17.19 -68.40
CA PRO A 343 -9.23 -17.56 -67.03
C PRO A 343 -8.31 -16.88 -66.02
N GLY A 344 -8.89 -16.42 -64.90
CA GLY A 344 -8.09 -15.98 -63.76
C GLY A 344 -7.31 -17.15 -63.16
N GLU A 345 -6.01 -16.97 -62.94
CA GLU A 345 -5.16 -17.95 -62.25
C GLU A 345 -5.67 -18.16 -60.82
N ALA A 346 -6.32 -19.30 -60.59
CA ALA A 346 -6.71 -19.72 -59.25
C ALA A 346 -5.45 -20.02 -58.43
N ALA A 347 -5.36 -19.40 -57.25
CA ALA A 347 -4.23 -19.57 -56.33
C ALA A 347 -3.89 -21.05 -56.12
N HIS A 348 -2.69 -21.45 -56.51
CA HIS A 348 -2.22 -22.83 -56.35
C HIS A 348 -1.90 -23.10 -54.88
N CYS A 349 -2.75 -23.88 -54.23
CA CYS A 349 -2.50 -24.41 -52.89
C CYS A 349 -1.49 -25.57 -52.95
N PHE A 350 -0.40 -25.45 -52.20
CA PHE A 350 0.57 -26.53 -51.97
C PHE A 350 0.40 -27.11 -50.57
N THR A 351 0.67 -28.41 -50.41
CA THR A 351 0.73 -29.05 -49.08
C THR A 351 2.05 -28.70 -48.37
N SER A 352 2.07 -28.79 -47.03
CA SER A 352 3.31 -28.57 -46.25
C SER A 352 4.44 -29.50 -46.70
N PHE A 353 4.11 -30.74 -47.05
CA PHE A 353 5.06 -31.74 -47.52
C PHE A 353 5.71 -31.36 -48.86
N GLU A 354 4.94 -30.86 -49.83
CA GLU A 354 5.48 -30.41 -51.13
C GLU A 354 6.41 -29.21 -50.96
N ILE A 355 6.08 -28.29 -50.05
CA ILE A 355 6.89 -27.12 -49.72
C ILE A 355 8.20 -27.51 -49.01
N GLU A 356 8.15 -28.45 -48.07
CA GLU A 356 9.33 -28.98 -47.39
C GLU A 356 10.26 -29.75 -48.35
N ASP A 357 9.70 -30.56 -49.25
CA ASP A 357 10.44 -31.30 -50.28
C ASP A 357 11.11 -30.33 -51.28
N ALA A 358 10.34 -29.39 -51.84
CA ALA A 358 10.83 -28.39 -52.79
C ALA A 358 11.92 -27.46 -52.23
N THR A 359 11.86 -27.14 -50.93
CA THR A 359 12.87 -26.29 -50.25
C THR A 359 13.99 -27.07 -49.58
N LYS A 360 14.00 -28.41 -49.68
CA LYS A 360 14.91 -29.32 -48.96
C LYS A 360 14.94 -29.04 -47.44
N LYS A 361 13.77 -28.93 -46.83
CA LYS A 361 13.57 -28.50 -45.43
C LYS A 361 14.17 -27.12 -45.14
N PHE A 362 13.90 -26.16 -46.03
CA PHE A 362 14.32 -24.76 -45.89
C PHE A 362 15.85 -24.56 -45.84
N GLU A 363 16.61 -25.36 -46.59
CA GLU A 363 18.09 -25.34 -46.60
C GLU A 363 18.66 -23.99 -47.09
N LYS A 364 18.10 -23.44 -48.18
CA LYS A 364 18.66 -22.26 -48.87
C LYS A 364 17.86 -20.99 -48.58
N LYS A 365 18.27 -20.23 -47.56
CA LYS A 365 17.81 -18.84 -47.33
C LYS A 365 18.25 -17.94 -48.50
N ILE A 366 17.31 -17.17 -49.06
CA ILE A 366 17.57 -16.16 -50.10
C ILE A 366 17.24 -14.73 -49.66
N GLY A 367 16.53 -14.54 -48.54
CA GLY A 367 16.24 -13.20 -48.02
C GLY A 367 15.64 -13.21 -46.62
N SER A 368 15.51 -12.04 -46.02
CA SER A 368 14.74 -11.83 -44.79
C SER A 368 14.26 -10.38 -44.72
N GLY A 369 13.05 -10.17 -44.20
CA GLY A 369 12.44 -8.85 -44.00
C GLY A 369 11.55 -8.82 -42.76
N GLY A 370 10.80 -7.74 -42.56
CA GLY A 370 9.99 -7.51 -41.35
C GLY A 370 8.94 -8.58 -41.00
N PHE A 371 8.64 -9.45 -41.96
CA PHE A 371 7.65 -10.54 -41.89
C PHE A 371 8.24 -11.95 -41.71
N GLY A 372 9.57 -12.11 -41.73
CA GLY A 372 10.22 -13.42 -41.63
C GLY A 372 11.27 -13.69 -42.71
N VAL A 373 11.60 -14.98 -42.89
CA VAL A 373 12.70 -15.46 -43.74
C VAL A 373 12.15 -16.03 -45.04
N VAL A 374 12.81 -15.74 -46.16
CA VAL A 374 12.46 -16.27 -47.49
C VAL A 374 13.50 -17.30 -47.91
N TYR A 375 13.01 -18.47 -48.30
CA TYR A 375 13.79 -19.61 -48.75
C TYR A 375 13.54 -19.89 -50.24
N TYR A 376 14.56 -20.35 -50.95
CA TYR A 376 14.41 -20.84 -52.31
C TYR A 376 13.94 -22.30 -52.30
N GLY A 377 12.99 -22.63 -53.16
CA GLY A 377 12.60 -23.99 -53.46
C GLY A 377 12.49 -24.24 -54.95
N LYS A 378 12.50 -25.51 -55.35
CA LYS A 378 12.27 -25.95 -56.73
C LYS A 378 11.33 -27.14 -56.75
N MET A 379 10.20 -26.97 -57.43
CA MET A 379 9.15 -27.98 -57.57
C MET A 379 9.60 -29.11 -58.51
N LYS A 380 8.90 -30.26 -58.45
CA LYS A 380 9.21 -31.46 -59.27
C LYS A 380 9.02 -31.25 -60.77
N ASP A 381 8.18 -30.29 -61.15
CA ASP A 381 7.97 -29.84 -62.54
C ASP A 381 9.05 -28.85 -63.01
N GLY A 382 10.02 -28.50 -62.16
CA GLY A 382 11.10 -27.56 -62.44
C GLY A 382 10.79 -26.10 -62.14
N ARG A 383 9.56 -25.74 -61.72
CA ARG A 383 9.24 -24.36 -61.31
C ARG A 383 10.04 -23.95 -60.07
N GLU A 384 10.61 -22.76 -60.10
CA GLU A 384 11.32 -22.18 -58.97
C GLU A 384 10.36 -21.34 -58.12
N ILE A 385 10.44 -21.48 -56.80
CA ILE A 385 9.53 -20.82 -55.86
C ILE A 385 10.31 -20.12 -54.74
N ALA A 386 9.71 -19.06 -54.19
CA ALA A 386 10.19 -18.37 -52.99
C ALA A 386 9.20 -18.59 -51.85
N VAL A 387 9.64 -19.27 -50.78
CA VAL A 387 8.78 -19.64 -49.65
C VAL A 387 9.10 -18.76 -48.45
N LYS A 388 8.13 -17.94 -48.03
CA LYS A 388 8.26 -16.99 -46.92
C LYS A 388 7.69 -17.61 -45.64
N VAL A 389 8.55 -17.88 -44.67
CA VAL A 389 8.19 -18.51 -43.38
C VAL A 389 8.09 -17.43 -42.31
N LEU A 390 6.91 -17.34 -41.68
CA LEU A 390 6.65 -16.46 -40.55
C LEU A 390 7.43 -16.94 -39.31
N THR A 391 8.36 -16.12 -38.82
CA THR A 391 9.04 -16.35 -37.54
C THR A 391 8.29 -15.67 -36.40
N SER A 392 8.25 -16.27 -35.21
CA SER A 392 7.57 -15.72 -34.02
C SER A 392 8.04 -14.32 -33.59
N ASN A 393 9.23 -13.91 -34.03
CA ASN A 393 9.83 -12.60 -33.74
C ASN A 393 9.55 -11.55 -34.84
N SER A 394 8.58 -11.82 -35.73
CA SER A 394 8.13 -10.88 -36.76
C SER A 394 7.41 -9.68 -36.13
N TYR A 395 7.94 -8.47 -36.32
CA TYR A 395 7.37 -7.23 -35.76
C TYR A 395 6.02 -6.83 -36.37
N GLN A 396 5.66 -7.44 -37.50
CA GLN A 396 4.39 -7.22 -38.19
C GLN A 396 3.64 -8.56 -38.25
N GLY A 397 2.34 -8.52 -37.97
CA GLY A 397 1.55 -9.68 -37.58
C GLY A 397 0.93 -10.45 -38.74
N LYS A 398 0.29 -11.58 -38.40
CA LYS A 398 -0.37 -12.50 -39.34
C LYS A 398 -1.37 -11.82 -40.31
N ARG A 399 -1.96 -10.68 -39.89
CA ARG A 399 -2.95 -9.91 -40.65
C ARG A 399 -2.36 -9.10 -41.80
N GLU A 400 -1.09 -8.70 -41.70
CA GLU A 400 -0.41 -7.89 -42.72
C GLU A 400 0.22 -8.79 -43.79
N PHE A 401 0.69 -9.99 -43.41
CA PHE A 401 1.10 -11.04 -44.35
C PHE A 401 -0.02 -11.47 -45.31
N SER A 402 -1.27 -11.55 -44.83
CA SER A 402 -2.43 -11.89 -45.68
C SER A 402 -2.75 -10.85 -46.76
N ASN A 403 -2.17 -9.65 -46.71
CA ASN A 403 -2.32 -8.62 -47.75
C ASN A 403 -1.23 -8.69 -48.84
N GLU A 404 -0.18 -9.50 -48.68
CA GLU A 404 0.86 -9.73 -49.70
C GLU A 404 0.56 -10.97 -50.58
N VAL A 405 -0.48 -11.75 -50.25
CA VAL A 405 -0.75 -13.08 -50.82
C VAL A 405 -2.10 -13.14 -51.58
N ASN A 406 -2.85 -12.03 -51.62
CA ASN A 406 -4.12 -11.86 -52.35
C ASN A 406 -3.98 -10.83 -53.47
#